data_AF-A0A956P8Y6-F1
#
_entry.id   AF-A0A956P8Y6-F1
#
_cell.length_a   1.000
_cell.length_b   1.000
_cell.length_c   1.000
_cell.angle_alpha   90.00
_cell.angle_beta   90.00
_cell.angle_gamma   90.00
#
_symmetry.space_group_name_H-M   'P 1'
#
loop_
_entity.id
_entity.type
_entity.pdbx_description
1 polymer ?
#
loop_
_entity_poly.entity_id
_entity_poly.type
_entity_poly.pdbx_seq_one_letter_code
_entity_poly.pdbx_strand_id
1 'polypeptide(L)'
;MPTTTDPLDQLVNVNFKMTERDRRAFKVWCTQNGLTLTEGFHSGIALLRELRARLGPEPADVLLELIGAADGFLIDKERDIRVERRGPDAWAVREGASVVNRDGGREPEPMPSSRDESFIARTRFPLAEALKIARARAGVDE
;
A
#
# COMPACT_ATOMS: atom_id res chain seq x y z
N MET A 1 -7.77 -41.54 14.72
CA MET A 1 -6.37 -41.07 14.69
C MET A 1 -6.36 -39.69 15.34
N PRO A 2 -5.69 -39.47 16.49
CA PRO A 2 -5.55 -38.12 17.01
C PRO A 2 -4.59 -37.37 16.09
N THR A 3 -5.06 -36.30 15.47
CA THR A 3 -4.21 -35.32 14.79
C THR A 3 -3.29 -34.70 15.84
N THR A 4 -2.04 -35.13 15.89
CA THR A 4 -1.01 -34.47 16.68
C THR A 4 -0.76 -33.12 16.01
N THR A 5 -1.31 -32.06 16.58
CA THR A 5 -1.03 -30.68 16.17
C THR A 5 0.48 -30.47 16.24
N ASP A 6 1.09 -29.92 15.18
CA ASP A 6 2.51 -29.62 15.14
C ASP A 6 2.84 -28.75 16.38
N PRO A 7 3.89 -29.07 17.17
CA PRO A 7 4.33 -28.21 18.26
C PRO A 7 4.54 -26.73 17.85
N LEU A 8 4.82 -26.47 16.58
CA LEU A 8 4.95 -25.11 16.02
C LEU A 8 3.60 -24.40 15.79
N ASP A 9 2.50 -25.15 15.74
CA ASP A 9 1.13 -24.60 15.64
C ASP A 9 0.54 -24.28 17.02
N GLN A 10 1.30 -24.49 18.11
CA GLN A 10 0.86 -24.15 19.45
C GLN A 10 0.79 -22.62 19.64
N LEU A 11 -0.37 -22.12 20.04
CA LEU A 11 -0.52 -20.72 20.44
C LEU A 11 0.28 -20.44 21.73
N VAL A 12 1.19 -19.47 21.66
CA VAL A 12 2.01 -19.00 22.79
C VAL A 12 1.87 -17.50 22.96
N ASN A 13 1.95 -17.04 24.21
CA ASN A 13 1.91 -15.61 24.52
C ASN A 13 3.32 -15.00 24.48
N VAL A 14 3.45 -13.86 23.79
CA VAL A 14 4.67 -13.04 23.80
C VAL A 14 4.37 -11.72 24.49
N ASN A 15 5.19 -11.34 25.47
CA ASN A 15 5.01 -10.11 26.24
C ASN A 15 5.95 -9.01 25.74
N PHE A 16 5.38 -7.87 25.33
CA PHE A 16 6.12 -6.69 24.91
C PHE A 16 5.93 -5.54 25.89
N LYS A 17 6.95 -4.69 26.02
CA LYS A 17 6.85 -3.38 26.69
C LYS A 17 6.74 -2.30 25.63
N MET A 18 5.78 -1.40 25.79
CA MET A 18 5.59 -0.22 24.95
C MET A 18 4.97 0.88 25.81
N THR A 19 4.98 2.11 25.31
CA THR A 19 4.29 3.19 26.02
C THR A 19 2.77 3.02 25.91
N GLU A 20 2.03 3.57 26.87
CA GLU A 20 0.57 3.60 26.81
C GLU A 20 0.06 4.38 25.59
N ARG A 21 0.84 5.37 25.14
CA ARG A 21 0.55 6.14 23.92
C ARG A 21 0.60 5.23 22.69
N ASP A 22 1.67 4.45 22.53
CA ASP A 22 1.84 3.55 21.38
C ASP A 22 0.77 2.47 21.37
N ARG A 23 0.48 1.90 22.55
CA ARG A 23 -0.59 0.90 22.69
C ARG A 23 -1.95 1.43 22.24
N ARG A 24 -2.29 2.67 22.61
CA ARG A 24 -3.55 3.31 22.19
C ARG A 24 -3.56 3.61 20.70
N ALA A 25 -2.47 4.15 20.16
CA ALA A 25 -2.34 4.43 18.74
C ALA A 25 -2.52 3.16 17.90
N PHE A 26 -1.86 2.06 18.28
CA PHE A 26 -2.00 0.77 17.62
C PHE A 26 -3.43 0.22 17.68
N LYS A 27 -4.09 0.33 18.84
CA LYS A 27 -5.50 -0.07 19.01
C LYS A 27 -6.44 0.69 18.07
N VAL A 28 -6.32 2.01 18.05
CA VAL A 28 -7.14 2.88 17.18
C VAL A 28 -6.93 2.50 15.72
N TRP A 29 -5.68 2.32 15.30
CA TRP A 29 -5.35 1.91 13.94
C TRP A 29 -5.99 0.56 13.58
N CYS A 30 -5.89 -0.45 14.44
CA CYS A 30 -6.52 -1.75 14.19
C CYS A 30 -8.04 -1.61 14.03
N THR A 31 -8.70 -0.84 14.89
CA THR A 31 -10.16 -0.59 14.79
C THR A 31 -10.54 0.11 13.48
N GLN A 32 -9.77 1.12 13.06
CA GLN A 32 -10.02 1.85 11.81
C GLN A 32 -9.89 0.97 10.56
N ASN A 33 -9.10 -0.11 10.65
CA ASN A 33 -8.86 -1.05 9.55
C ASN A 33 -9.65 -2.37 9.71
N GLY A 34 -10.57 -2.46 10.67
CA GLY A 34 -11.36 -3.68 10.89
C GLY A 34 -10.57 -4.89 11.40
N LEU A 35 -9.39 -4.67 11.98
CA LEU A 35 -8.47 -5.73 12.42
C LEU A 35 -8.57 -5.95 13.94
N THR A 36 -8.37 -7.19 14.38
CA THR A 36 -7.97 -7.49 15.75
C THR A 36 -6.51 -7.09 16.00
N LEU A 37 -6.11 -6.98 17.27
CA LEU A 37 -4.72 -6.65 17.63
C LEU A 37 -3.73 -7.73 17.17
N THR A 38 -4.16 -9.00 17.21
CA THR A 38 -3.34 -10.13 16.77
C THR A 38 -3.15 -10.12 15.25
N GLU A 39 -4.21 -9.88 14.48
CA GLU A 39 -4.12 -9.74 13.03
C GLU A 39 -3.23 -8.56 12.65
N GLY A 40 -3.44 -7.38 13.24
CA GLY A 40 -2.60 -6.21 13.00
C GLY A 40 -1.12 -6.48 13.31
N PHE A 41 -0.84 -7.24 14.38
CA PHE A 41 0.51 -7.62 14.74
C PHE A 41 1.13 -8.59 13.71
N HIS A 42 0.40 -9.64 13.33
CA HIS A 42 0.88 -10.61 12.33
C HIS A 42 1.12 -9.94 10.97
N SER A 43 0.20 -9.08 10.51
CA SER A 43 0.36 -8.31 9.28
C SER A 43 1.59 -7.40 9.34
N GLY A 44 1.82 -6.72 10.48
CA GLY A 44 3.01 -5.89 10.69
C GLY A 44 4.32 -6.69 10.62
N ILE A 45 4.38 -7.86 11.27
CA ILE A 45 5.57 -8.73 11.23
C ILE A 45 5.82 -9.28 9.83
N ALA A 46 4.77 -9.74 9.14
CA ALA A 46 4.88 -10.23 7.76
C ALA A 46 5.46 -9.16 6.84
N LEU A 47 4.92 -7.93 6.89
CA LEU A 47 5.42 -6.79 6.13
C LEU A 47 6.89 -6.49 6.43
N LEU A 48 7.27 -6.40 7.71
CA LEU A 48 8.65 -6.13 8.09
C LEU A 48 9.62 -7.22 7.62
N ARG A 49 9.22 -8.49 7.65
CA ARG A 49 10.04 -9.60 7.15
C ARG A 49 10.26 -9.51 5.65
N GLU A 50 9.21 -9.26 4.88
CA GLU A 50 9.29 -9.14 3.42
C GLU A 50 10.12 -7.94 3.00
N LEU A 51 9.90 -6.77 3.61
CA LEU A 51 10.70 -5.57 3.36
C LEU A 51 12.17 -5.82 3.65
N ARG A 52 12.51 -6.43 4.79
CA ARG A 52 13.90 -6.76 5.13
C ARG A 52 14.53 -7.76 4.18
N ALA A 53 13.78 -8.76 3.73
CA ALA A 53 14.28 -9.73 2.77
C ALA A 53 14.60 -9.08 1.41
N ARG A 54 13.91 -8.01 1.04
CA ARG A 54 14.04 -7.36 -0.27
C ARG A 54 14.99 -6.15 -0.27
N LEU A 55 15.03 -5.40 0.83
CA LEU A 55 15.76 -4.14 0.95
C LEU A 55 16.98 -4.23 1.88
N GLY A 56 17.12 -5.32 2.63
CA GLY A 56 18.19 -5.50 3.61
C GLY A 56 17.76 -5.15 5.04
N PRO A 57 18.64 -5.35 6.03
CA PRO A 57 18.34 -5.20 7.46
C PRO A 57 18.35 -3.74 7.93
N GLU A 58 17.87 -2.79 7.10
CA GLU A 58 17.90 -1.37 7.41
C GLU A 58 16.97 -0.98 8.56
N PRO A 59 17.27 0.13 9.27
CA PRO A 59 16.36 0.76 10.22
C PRO A 59 15.00 1.11 9.59
N ALA A 60 13.94 1.08 10.40
CA ALA A 60 12.57 1.28 9.90
C ALA A 60 12.36 2.68 9.31
N ASP A 61 12.96 3.71 9.87
CA ASP A 61 12.95 5.08 9.35
C ASP A 61 13.59 5.19 7.96
N VAL A 62 14.72 4.52 7.73
CA VAL A 62 15.37 4.45 6.41
C VAL A 62 14.47 3.74 5.39
N LEU A 63 13.85 2.62 5.78
CA LEU A 63 12.90 1.91 4.91
C LEU A 63 11.68 2.77 4.58
N LEU A 64 11.16 3.51 5.55
CA LEU A 64 10.02 4.41 5.36
C LEU A 64 10.39 5.60 4.45
N GLU A 65 11.61 6.13 4.57
CA GLU A 65 12.11 7.18 3.66
C GLU A 65 12.24 6.66 2.23
N LEU A 66 12.79 5.46 2.03
CA LEU A 66 12.89 4.82 0.73
C LEU A 66 11.49 4.62 0.10
N ILE A 67 10.53 4.13 0.88
CA ILE A 67 9.14 3.97 0.42
C ILE A 67 8.53 5.33 0.06
N GLY A 68 8.78 6.37 0.87
CA GLY A 68 8.34 7.74 0.60
C GLY A 68 8.94 8.35 -0.66
N ALA A 69 10.17 7.96 -0.99
CA ALA A 69 10.90 8.37 -2.19
C ALA A 69 10.48 7.58 -3.45
N ALA A 70 9.59 6.60 -3.35
CA ALA A 70 9.15 5.84 -4.52
C ALA A 70 8.53 6.75 -5.59
N ASP A 71 8.83 6.47 -6.85
CA ASP A 71 8.21 7.11 -8.03
C ASP A 71 7.09 6.27 -8.63
N GLY A 72 6.86 5.06 -8.11
CA GLY A 72 5.80 4.19 -8.59
C GLY A 72 5.49 3.02 -7.66
N PHE A 73 4.22 2.63 -7.67
CA PHE A 73 3.70 1.45 -6.97
C PHE A 73 3.04 0.52 -7.98
N LEU A 74 3.48 -0.74 -8.03
CA LEU A 74 2.80 -1.79 -8.78
C LEU A 74 1.70 -2.37 -7.91
N ILE A 75 0.45 -2.30 -8.38
CA ILE A 75 -0.73 -2.73 -7.62
C ILE A 75 -1.22 -4.09 -8.12
N ASP A 76 -1.27 -4.26 -9.44
CA ASP A 76 -1.64 -5.51 -10.08
C ASP A 76 -0.67 -5.77 -11.24
N LYS A 77 0.06 -6.88 -11.16
CA LYS A 77 1.03 -7.27 -12.19
C LYS A 77 0.35 -7.84 -13.44
N GLU A 78 -0.76 -8.54 -13.29
CA GLU A 78 -1.46 -9.20 -14.40
C GLU A 78 -2.19 -8.18 -15.26
N ARG A 79 -2.82 -7.19 -14.62
CA ARG A 79 -3.53 -6.09 -15.30
C ARG A 79 -2.66 -4.86 -15.60
N ASP A 80 -1.39 -4.92 -15.19
CA ASP A 80 -0.42 -3.80 -15.26
C ASP A 80 -1.00 -2.49 -14.71
N ILE A 81 -1.52 -2.57 -13.48
CA ILE A 81 -2.06 -1.43 -12.76
C ILE A 81 -0.96 -0.83 -11.88
N ARG A 82 -0.67 0.45 -12.09
CA ARG A 82 0.38 1.18 -11.38
C ARG A 82 -0.11 2.53 -10.90
N VAL A 83 0.48 3.02 -9.82
CA VAL A 83 0.37 4.41 -9.38
C VAL A 83 1.73 5.03 -9.56
N GLU A 84 1.87 6.03 -10.43
CA GLU A 84 3.15 6.62 -10.80
C GLU A 84 3.20 8.12 -10.50
N ARG A 85 4.34 8.59 -9.97
CA ARG A 85 4.55 10.00 -9.63
C ARG A 85 4.64 10.83 -10.92
N ARG A 86 4.05 12.03 -10.89
CA ARG A 86 4.04 13.02 -11.98
C ARG A 86 4.39 14.43 -11.50
N GLY A 87 4.46 14.64 -10.19
CA GLY A 87 4.87 15.87 -9.52
C GLY A 87 4.95 15.65 -8.00
N PRO A 88 5.23 16.70 -7.21
CA PRO A 88 5.37 16.58 -5.75
C PRO A 88 4.18 15.89 -5.07
N ASP A 89 2.97 16.35 -5.38
CA ASP A 89 1.71 15.82 -4.84
C ASP A 89 0.78 15.29 -5.93
N ALA A 90 1.32 15.01 -7.13
CA ALA A 90 0.55 14.63 -8.30
C ALA A 90 0.93 13.22 -8.77
N TRP A 91 -0.05 12.32 -8.75
CA TRP A 91 0.09 10.91 -9.13
C TRP A 91 -0.91 10.55 -10.22
N ALA A 92 -0.51 9.66 -11.13
CA ALA A 92 -1.39 9.10 -12.14
C ALA A 92 -1.62 7.62 -11.86
N VAL A 93 -2.87 7.16 -12.02
CA VAL A 93 -3.19 5.73 -12.04
C VAL A 93 -3.09 5.27 -13.48
N ARG A 94 -2.22 4.28 -13.74
CA ARG A 94 -2.06 3.64 -15.04
C ARG A 94 -2.66 2.26 -15.05
N GLU A 95 -3.25 1.91 -16.18
CA GLU A 95 -3.64 0.54 -16.51
C GLU A 95 -3.18 0.27 -17.95
N GLY A 96 -2.12 -0.54 -18.07
CA GLY A 96 -1.40 -0.73 -19.33
C GLY A 96 -0.90 0.59 -19.91
N ALA A 97 -1.31 0.89 -21.15
CA ALA A 97 -0.87 2.08 -21.88
C ALA A 97 -1.70 3.35 -21.59
N SER A 98 -2.72 3.28 -20.74
CA SER A 98 -3.64 4.39 -20.46
C SER A 98 -3.52 4.89 -19.03
N VAL A 99 -3.96 6.12 -18.80
CA VAL A 99 -4.23 6.66 -17.46
C VAL A 99 -5.71 6.63 -17.16
N VAL A 100 -6.04 6.55 -15.88
CA VAL A 100 -7.42 6.57 -15.39
C VAL A 100 -7.79 8.00 -15.03
N ASN A 101 -8.95 8.45 -15.51
CA ASN A 101 -9.49 9.76 -15.17
C ASN A 101 -10.46 9.68 -13.97
N ARG A 102 -10.88 10.85 -13.46
CA ARG A 102 -11.81 10.98 -12.32
C ARG A 102 -13.17 10.30 -12.55
N ASP A 103 -13.59 10.14 -13.80
CA ASP A 103 -14.84 9.45 -14.16
C ASP A 103 -14.67 7.92 -14.19
N GLY A 104 -13.46 7.40 -13.90
CA GLY A 104 -13.12 5.98 -13.94
C GLY A 104 -12.81 5.44 -15.35
N GLY A 105 -12.89 6.31 -16.36
CA GLY A 105 -12.53 6.02 -17.74
C GLY A 105 -11.03 5.91 -17.95
N ARG A 106 -10.63 5.17 -18.99
CA ARG A 106 -9.24 5.09 -19.44
C ARG A 106 -9.05 6.04 -20.62
N GLU A 107 -8.01 6.84 -20.56
CA GLU A 107 -7.61 7.72 -21.65
C GLU A 107 -6.10 7.59 -21.95
N PRO A 108 -5.70 7.67 -23.23
CA PRO A 108 -4.29 7.68 -23.58
C PRO A 108 -3.63 8.95 -23.01
N GLU A 109 -2.44 8.82 -22.43
CA GLU A 109 -1.71 9.97 -21.92
C GLU A 109 -1.04 10.73 -23.09
N PRO A 110 -1.40 12.01 -23.34
CA PRO A 110 -0.75 12.79 -24.39
C PRO A 110 0.74 12.98 -24.11
N MET A 111 1.46 13.36 -25.16
CA MET A 111 2.84 13.84 -25.04
C MET A 111 2.92 14.94 -23.98
N PRO A 112 4.01 15.01 -23.18
CA PRO A 112 4.11 15.98 -22.08
C PRO A 112 3.81 17.43 -22.46
N SER A 113 4.24 17.86 -23.64
CA SER A 113 4.00 19.20 -24.18
C SER A 113 2.56 19.45 -24.69
N SER A 114 1.76 18.40 -24.84
CA SER A 114 0.38 18.45 -25.33
C SER A 114 -0.65 18.20 -24.22
N ARG A 115 -0.22 18.08 -22.97
CA ARG A 115 -1.11 17.96 -21.81
C ARG A 115 -1.60 19.35 -21.44
N ASP A 116 -2.91 19.53 -21.45
CA ASP A 116 -3.53 20.74 -20.96
C ASP A 116 -3.88 20.62 -19.47
N GLU A 117 -4.23 21.75 -18.86
CA GLU A 117 -4.64 21.79 -17.45
C GLU A 117 -5.88 20.91 -17.21
N SER A 118 -6.77 20.79 -18.21
CA SER A 118 -7.97 19.97 -18.11
C SER A 118 -7.63 18.49 -17.98
N PHE A 119 -6.66 17.98 -18.75
CA PHE A 119 -6.16 16.61 -18.67
C PHE A 119 -5.49 16.33 -17.35
N ILE A 120 -4.64 17.26 -16.91
CA ILE A 120 -3.92 17.16 -15.64
C ILE A 120 -4.93 17.10 -14.49
N ALA A 121 -5.91 18.00 -14.44
CA ALA A 121 -6.89 18.07 -13.36
C ALA A 121 -7.73 16.78 -13.22
N ARG A 122 -8.08 16.14 -14.35
CA ARG A 122 -8.90 14.92 -14.34
C ARG A 122 -8.12 13.62 -14.19
N THR A 123 -6.80 13.62 -14.40
CA THR A 123 -5.97 12.39 -14.36
C THR A 123 -4.86 12.42 -13.30
N ARG A 124 -4.76 13.50 -12.51
CA ARG A 124 -3.81 13.62 -11.40
C ARG A 124 -4.52 13.65 -10.06
N PHE A 125 -3.98 12.87 -9.14
CA PHE A 125 -4.55 12.60 -7.83
C PHE A 125 -3.48 12.73 -6.75
N PRO A 126 -3.85 13.08 -5.52
CA PRO A 126 -3.05 12.78 -4.34
C PRO A 126 -2.77 11.28 -4.23
N LEU A 127 -1.64 10.90 -3.63
CA LEU A 127 -1.20 9.49 -3.57
C LEU A 127 -2.27 8.57 -2.95
N ALA A 128 -2.91 8.99 -1.85
CA ALA A 128 -3.93 8.19 -1.18
C ALA A 128 -5.14 7.91 -2.08
N GLU A 129 -5.61 8.91 -2.83
CA GLU A 129 -6.71 8.78 -3.79
C GLU A 129 -6.29 7.88 -4.96
N ALA A 130 -5.08 8.04 -5.49
CA ALA A 130 -4.54 7.20 -6.56
C ALA A 130 -4.46 5.72 -6.16
N LEU A 131 -3.96 5.42 -4.96
CA LEU A 131 -3.88 4.05 -4.43
C LEU A 131 -5.28 3.44 -4.27
N LYS A 132 -6.24 4.21 -3.76
CA LYS A 132 -7.64 3.75 -3.64
C LYS A 132 -8.24 3.40 -5.00
N ILE A 133 -8.09 4.27 -5.99
CA ILE A 133 -8.58 4.03 -7.36
C ILE A 133 -7.91 2.78 -7.93
N ALA A 134 -6.60 2.65 -7.81
CA ALA A 134 -5.85 1.51 -8.35
C ALA A 134 -6.27 0.17 -7.72
N ARG A 135 -6.47 0.12 -6.41
CA ARG A 135 -6.94 -1.08 -5.69
C ARG A 135 -8.34 -1.51 -6.12
N ALA A 136 -9.28 -0.57 -6.20
CA ALA A 136 -10.62 -0.83 -6.69
C ALA A 136 -10.59 -1.42 -8.11
N ARG A 137 -9.69 -0.91 -8.97
CA ARG A 137 -9.51 -1.45 -10.33
C ARG A 137 -8.92 -2.86 -10.35
N ALA A 138 -8.03 -3.16 -9.42
CA ALA A 138 -7.46 -4.50 -9.24
C ALA A 138 -8.49 -5.51 -8.68
N GLY A 139 -9.69 -5.07 -8.29
CA GLY A 139 -10.66 -5.92 -7.59
C GLY A 139 -10.19 -6.28 -6.17
N VAL A 140 -9.25 -5.50 -5.64
CA VAL A 140 -8.79 -5.58 -4.26
C VAL A 140 -9.62 -4.54 -3.50
N ASP A 141 -10.86 -4.90 -3.17
CA ASP A 141 -11.65 -4.12 -2.23
C ASP A 141 -11.14 -4.41 -0.80
N GLU A 142 -11.02 -3.37 0.02
CA GLU A 142 -10.71 -3.46 1.46
C GLU A 142 -11.79 -4.21 2.24
#